data_AF-A0A7C7L8J1-F1
#
_entry.id   AF-A0A7C7L8J1-F1
#
_cell.length_a   1.000
_cell.length_b   1.000
_cell.length_c   1.000
_cell.angle_alpha   90.00
_cell.angle_beta   90.00
_cell.angle_gamma   90.00
#
_symmetry.space_group_name_H-M   'P 1'
#
loop_
_entity.id
_entity.type
_entity.pdbx_description
1 polymer ?
#
loop_
_entity_poly.entity_id
_entity_poly.type
_entity_poly.pdbx_seq_one_letter_code
_entity_poly.pdbx_strand_id
1 'polypeptide(L)'
;MLGLKPSSDFTQGIASASIIQNSGTRRCPSIAMNQRSVAIGLLLGVLLNTSELIAGQRADEARLARVGVLVREAIDAGQLPGAVVLVGRGDEVVYFEVFGERALMPAREQLTRDTIFDLASLTKVVATTTSVMQLVEAGQIRLTDRVGTFIPEFSRYGKEGVTVRHLLTHMSGLRPDLDLADEFEGYDEAIHRATEEVLLAPPGRQFVYSDINFFLLGEIVARVSGLPLDQYVRERIFVPLGMVDTMFNPPANVIPRIAPTEACPPLGWPCSGPSSVMLRGTVHDPTARRMGGVAGHAGLFSTAHDLAIFCRMLLGRGAVGGTRLLAPLTVAKMTTVATPQHERNRRGLGWDIDSVFASNRGELLPVGSFGHTGFTGTSLWLDPTTDTYIIFLSNRVHPDGQGNVVALRARVATAVAAALTDVPLTIGSQGGGMTGVDFGASGGLPLSTPRPVMAGIDVLRADGFTPLRGQRVGLLTNHTGLAQDGTTTIDLLHDADTVELVALFSPEHGIRGVEDSAVASGRDKRTGLAIHSLYGETRRPLSKMLENLDTVVVDIQGIG
;
A
#
# COMPACT_ATOMS: atom_id res chain seq x y z
N MET A 1 51.63 4.37 14.41
CA MET A 1 52.70 5.32 14.82
C MET A 1 52.35 6.69 14.26
N LEU A 2 52.61 7.75 15.03
CA LEU A 2 53.01 9.12 14.61
C LEU A 2 52.49 9.60 13.21
N GLY A 3 51.66 10.63 13.04
CA GLY A 3 51.32 11.75 13.94
C GLY A 3 52.37 12.86 13.90
N LEU A 4 52.03 14.02 13.30
CA LEU A 4 52.46 15.37 13.75
C LEU A 4 51.69 16.51 13.03
N LYS A 5 51.84 17.72 13.56
CA LYS A 5 50.93 18.89 13.45
C LYS A 5 51.33 19.93 12.38
N PRO A 6 50.47 20.93 12.07
CA PRO A 6 50.66 21.90 10.99
C PRO A 6 51.44 23.16 11.41
N SER A 7 51.75 24.01 10.42
CA SER A 7 52.40 25.32 10.57
C SER A 7 51.43 26.46 10.93
N SER A 8 52.01 27.48 11.56
CA SER A 8 51.51 28.85 11.78
C SER A 8 51.47 29.65 10.44
N ASP A 9 51.10 30.94 10.32
CA ASP A 9 51.06 32.11 11.23
C ASP A 9 49.98 33.13 10.77
N PHE A 10 49.53 34.03 11.65
CA PHE A 10 49.76 35.49 11.53
C PHE A 10 49.15 36.31 12.70
N THR A 11 50.01 37.10 13.35
CA THR A 11 49.78 38.17 14.34
C THR A 11 49.52 39.53 13.63
N GLN A 12 49.20 40.70 14.21
CA GLN A 12 49.09 41.27 15.57
C GLN A 12 48.34 42.64 15.55
N GLY A 13 48.02 43.23 16.73
CA GLY A 13 47.73 44.69 16.90
C GLY A 13 46.31 45.02 17.43
N ILE A 14 46.01 45.34 18.70
CA ILE A 14 46.45 46.44 19.63
C ILE A 14 45.88 47.82 19.23
N ALA A 15 45.33 48.73 20.09
CA ALA A 15 44.64 48.69 21.41
C ALA A 15 44.14 50.14 21.78
N SER A 16 43.26 50.30 22.79
CA SER A 16 43.04 51.54 23.60
C SER A 16 42.43 52.80 22.92
N ALA A 17 41.79 53.77 23.60
CA ALA A 17 41.12 53.90 24.92
C ALA A 17 40.18 55.15 24.95
N SER A 18 39.34 55.31 25.98
CA SER A 18 38.27 56.34 26.12
C SER A 18 38.70 57.72 26.65
N ILE A 19 37.98 58.80 26.30
CA ILE A 19 37.78 60.04 27.10
C ILE A 19 36.31 60.57 26.95
N ILE A 20 35.85 61.34 27.93
CA ILE A 20 34.46 61.75 28.26
C ILE A 20 34.20 63.25 27.96
N GLN A 21 32.98 63.68 27.58
CA GLN A 21 32.28 64.87 28.18
C GLN A 21 30.79 65.11 27.77
N ASN A 22 29.88 64.60 28.63
CA ASN A 22 28.68 65.19 29.27
C ASN A 22 27.97 66.49 28.76
N SER A 23 26.64 66.41 28.59
CA SER A 23 25.60 67.38 29.08
C SER A 23 24.17 66.83 28.80
N GLY A 24 23.12 66.99 29.63
CA GLY A 24 23.01 67.41 31.04
C GLY A 24 21.55 67.54 31.52
N THR A 25 21.27 67.25 32.81
CA THR A 25 20.02 67.54 33.60
C THR A 25 18.70 66.88 33.15
N ARG A 26 17.69 66.53 33.98
CA ARG A 26 17.34 66.45 35.43
C ARG A 26 16.05 65.56 35.48
N ARG A 27 15.55 64.89 36.54
CA ARG A 27 15.72 64.82 38.02
C ARG A 27 15.23 63.42 38.48
N CYS A 28 15.64 62.94 39.67
CA CYS A 28 14.86 62.01 40.52
C CYS A 28 14.50 62.74 41.85
N PRO A 29 13.74 62.15 42.81
CA PRO A 29 14.27 61.08 43.67
C PRO A 29 13.28 59.96 44.06
N SER A 30 13.84 58.84 44.51
CA SER A 30 13.19 57.82 45.35
C SER A 30 13.58 58.00 46.82
N ILE A 31 12.72 57.59 47.75
CA ILE A 31 13.01 57.27 49.16
C ILE A 31 12.07 56.10 49.50
N ALA A 32 12.50 54.84 49.50
CA ALA A 32 13.30 54.13 50.51
C ALA A 32 12.55 53.81 51.81
N MET A 33 12.24 52.52 52.06
CA MET A 33 12.79 51.72 53.16
C MET A 33 12.26 50.29 53.14
N ASN A 34 13.01 49.36 53.76
CA ASN A 34 12.74 47.93 53.77
C ASN A 34 12.80 47.42 55.22
N GLN A 35 11.72 46.86 55.79
CA GLN A 35 11.77 45.87 56.89
C GLN A 35 10.45 45.06 57.03
N ARG A 36 10.61 43.73 56.97
CA ARG A 36 9.95 42.66 57.78
C ARG A 36 8.41 42.49 57.79
N SER A 37 7.98 41.49 57.02
CA SER A 37 7.12 40.33 57.43
C SER A 37 5.75 40.53 58.11
N VAL A 38 4.68 40.00 57.50
CA VAL A 38 3.80 38.89 58.00
C VAL A 38 2.57 38.67 57.09
N ALA A 39 2.10 37.41 57.01
CA ALA A 39 0.82 36.90 56.43
C ALA A 39 0.61 37.11 54.91
N ILE A 40 0.69 36.07 54.06
CA ILE A 40 -0.27 34.94 53.91
C ILE A 40 -1.66 35.43 53.48
N GLY A 41 -2.04 35.16 52.23
CA GLY A 41 -3.44 35.30 51.81
C GLY A 41 -3.75 35.74 50.37
N LEU A 42 -2.98 35.37 49.33
CA LEU A 42 -3.42 35.52 47.92
C LEU A 42 -2.61 34.69 46.90
N LEU A 43 -2.28 33.44 47.26
CA LEU A 43 -1.58 32.48 46.38
C LEU A 43 -2.22 31.08 46.38
N LEU A 44 -3.52 31.01 46.70
CA LEU A 44 -4.34 29.79 46.69
C LEU A 44 -5.34 29.74 45.52
N GLY A 45 -5.33 30.71 44.60
CA GLY A 45 -6.33 30.87 43.54
C GLY A 45 -5.93 30.40 42.14
N VAL A 46 -4.67 30.00 41.92
CA VAL A 46 -4.13 29.63 40.59
C VAL A 46 -3.53 28.21 40.57
N LEU A 47 -3.72 27.44 41.65
CA LEU A 47 -3.42 26.00 41.71
C LEU A 47 -4.66 25.13 41.41
N LEU A 48 -5.71 25.72 40.84
CA LEU A 48 -6.78 24.97 40.20
C LEU A 48 -6.27 24.42 38.86
N ASN A 49 -5.89 23.15 38.91
CA ASN A 49 -6.18 22.17 37.87
C ASN A 49 -5.29 22.13 36.62
N THR A 50 -3.97 22.05 36.81
CA THR A 50 -3.13 21.24 35.89
C THR A 50 -3.62 19.79 35.84
N SER A 51 -4.17 19.26 36.94
CA SER A 51 -4.77 17.93 37.00
C SER A 51 -6.03 17.75 36.13
N GLU A 52 -6.89 18.76 35.95
CA GLU A 52 -8.03 18.62 35.01
C GLU A 52 -7.61 18.83 33.56
N LEU A 53 -6.62 19.68 33.29
CA LEU A 53 -6.04 19.78 31.94
C LEU A 53 -5.40 18.45 31.47
N ILE A 54 -4.85 17.67 32.40
CA ILE A 54 -4.32 16.31 32.14
C ILE A 54 -5.45 15.26 32.15
N ALA A 55 -6.51 15.44 32.95
CA ALA A 55 -7.66 14.54 32.94
C ALA A 55 -8.42 14.55 31.60
N GLY A 56 -8.37 15.68 30.87
CA GLY A 56 -9.04 15.89 29.58
C GLY A 56 -8.47 15.15 28.38
N GLN A 57 -7.71 14.06 28.54
CA GLN A 57 -7.23 13.21 27.43
C GLN A 57 -7.46 11.69 27.62
N ARG A 58 -7.99 11.25 28.77
CA ARG A 58 -8.16 9.82 29.06
C ARG A 58 -9.33 9.22 28.28
N ALA A 59 -9.04 8.20 27.49
CA ALA A 59 -10.05 7.36 26.86
C ALA A 59 -10.91 6.63 27.93
N ASP A 60 -12.18 6.42 27.62
CA ASP A 60 -13.12 5.68 28.47
C ASP A 60 -12.69 4.20 28.56
N GLU A 61 -12.09 3.83 29.69
CA GLU A 61 -11.56 2.48 29.97
C GLU A 61 -12.63 1.40 29.80
N ALA A 62 -13.89 1.66 30.18
CA ALA A 62 -14.98 0.70 30.05
C ALA A 62 -15.39 0.50 28.58
N ARG A 63 -15.23 1.52 27.73
CA ARG A 63 -15.41 1.39 26.28
C ARG A 63 -14.23 0.69 25.61
N LEU A 64 -12.98 0.98 26.02
CA LEU A 64 -11.78 0.28 25.55
C LEU A 64 -11.81 -1.22 25.92
N ALA A 65 -12.35 -1.59 27.08
CA ALA A 65 -12.50 -2.99 27.49
C ALA A 65 -13.29 -3.84 26.48
N ARG A 66 -14.16 -3.23 25.65
CA ARG A 66 -14.86 -3.92 24.56
C ARG A 66 -13.92 -4.44 23.48
N VAL A 67 -12.77 -3.80 23.23
CA VAL A 67 -11.73 -4.32 22.31
C VAL A 67 -11.34 -5.75 22.71
N GLY A 68 -11.09 -5.97 24.00
CA GLY A 68 -10.73 -7.29 24.50
C GLY A 68 -11.85 -8.32 24.44
N VAL A 69 -13.13 -7.91 24.36
CA VAL A 69 -14.26 -8.81 24.08
C VAL A 69 -14.26 -9.20 22.61
N LEU A 70 -14.20 -8.22 21.71
CA LEU A 70 -14.21 -8.42 20.25
C LEU A 70 -13.10 -9.36 19.77
N VAL A 71 -11.89 -9.24 20.34
CA VAL A 71 -10.76 -10.09 19.96
C VAL A 71 -10.92 -11.52 20.46
N ARG A 72 -11.47 -11.72 21.67
CA ARG A 72 -11.78 -13.07 22.19
C ARG A 72 -12.88 -13.76 21.39
N GLU A 73 -13.98 -13.06 21.08
CA GLU A 73 -15.03 -13.57 20.18
C GLU A 73 -14.45 -14.09 18.86
N ALA A 74 -13.50 -13.36 18.27
CA ALA A 74 -12.89 -13.72 17.00
C ALA A 74 -11.91 -14.92 17.11
N ILE A 75 -11.18 -15.03 18.23
CA ILE A 75 -10.33 -16.20 18.51
C ILE A 75 -11.19 -17.45 18.74
N ASP A 76 -12.25 -17.33 19.54
CA ASP A 76 -13.21 -18.42 19.82
C ASP A 76 -13.93 -18.87 18.53
N ALA A 77 -14.15 -17.94 17.59
CA ALA A 77 -14.69 -18.22 16.25
C ALA A 77 -13.65 -18.69 15.21
N GLY A 78 -12.39 -18.92 15.60
CA GLY A 78 -11.33 -19.42 14.71
C GLY A 78 -10.85 -18.44 13.63
N GLN A 79 -11.13 -17.13 13.77
CA GLN A 79 -10.77 -16.12 12.77
C GLN A 79 -9.28 -15.76 12.77
N LEU A 80 -8.58 -16.07 13.88
CA LEU A 80 -7.16 -15.85 14.14
C LEU A 80 -6.74 -16.67 15.38
N PRO A 81 -5.46 -17.07 15.51
CA PRO A 81 -4.98 -17.76 16.72
C PRO A 81 -4.80 -16.82 17.93
N GLY A 82 -4.53 -15.54 17.66
CA GLY A 82 -4.22 -14.53 18.66
C GLY A 82 -3.90 -13.17 18.05
N ALA A 83 -3.90 -12.13 18.87
CA ALA A 83 -3.55 -10.77 18.48
C ALA A 83 -2.89 -9.97 19.62
N VAL A 84 -1.99 -9.07 19.24
CA VAL A 84 -1.53 -7.95 20.06
C VAL A 84 -2.26 -6.70 19.58
N VAL A 85 -2.89 -5.97 20.50
CA VAL A 85 -3.59 -4.71 20.20
C VAL A 85 -3.01 -3.59 21.06
N LEU A 86 -2.48 -2.57 20.41
CA LEU A 86 -1.93 -1.38 21.06
C LEU A 86 -2.66 -0.14 20.52
N VAL A 87 -3.18 0.68 21.44
CA VAL A 87 -3.75 2.00 21.14
C VAL A 87 -2.92 3.03 21.89
N GLY A 88 -2.45 4.04 21.18
CA GLY A 88 -1.84 5.21 21.80
C GLY A 88 -2.55 6.49 21.40
N ARG A 89 -2.36 7.50 22.24
CA ARG A 89 -2.92 8.83 22.06
C ARG A 89 -1.89 9.87 22.51
N GLY A 90 -1.46 10.71 21.57
CA GLY A 90 -0.26 11.54 21.73
C GLY A 90 0.94 10.68 22.15
N ASP A 91 1.54 11.04 23.29
CA ASP A 91 2.70 10.32 23.84
C ASP A 91 2.34 9.15 24.77
N GLU A 92 1.06 8.96 25.12
CA GLU A 92 0.62 7.87 26.01
C GLU A 92 0.14 6.62 25.25
N VAL A 93 0.36 5.44 25.84
CA VAL A 93 -0.25 4.18 25.40
C VAL A 93 -1.45 3.90 26.31
N VAL A 94 -2.66 4.07 25.78
CA VAL A 94 -3.93 3.97 26.53
C VAL A 94 -4.50 2.55 26.55
N TYR A 95 -3.98 1.65 25.70
CA TYR A 95 -4.35 0.23 25.67
C TYR A 95 -3.19 -0.59 25.12
N PHE A 96 -2.80 -1.70 25.75
CA PHE A 96 -1.78 -2.60 25.21
C PHE A 96 -1.98 -4.04 25.69
N GLU A 97 -2.88 -4.76 25.02
CA GLU A 97 -3.29 -6.10 25.43
C GLU A 97 -2.91 -7.19 24.43
N VAL A 98 -2.84 -8.42 24.94
CA VAL A 98 -2.39 -9.60 24.21
C VAL A 98 -3.40 -10.72 24.41
N PHE A 99 -3.80 -11.36 23.30
CA PHE A 99 -4.87 -12.35 23.28
C PHE A 99 -4.46 -13.60 22.52
N GLY A 100 -4.84 -14.79 23.02
CA GLY A 100 -4.62 -16.06 22.33
C GLY A 100 -3.15 -16.45 22.19
N GLU A 101 -2.84 -17.13 21.11
CA GLU A 101 -1.57 -17.81 20.86
C GLU A 101 -0.89 -17.28 19.58
N ARG A 102 0.45 -17.36 19.54
CA ARG A 102 1.22 -17.01 18.34
C ARG A 102 1.36 -18.17 17.36
N ALA A 103 1.26 -19.39 17.87
CA ALA A 103 1.25 -20.64 17.11
C ALA A 103 0.25 -21.62 17.75
N LEU A 104 -0.53 -22.30 16.91
CA LEU A 104 -1.37 -23.44 17.29
C LEU A 104 -0.66 -24.77 17.01
N MET A 105 0.24 -24.77 16.02
CA MET A 105 1.02 -25.93 15.58
C MET A 105 2.43 -25.54 15.08
N PRO A 106 3.43 -26.45 15.09
CA PRO A 106 3.37 -27.85 15.55
C PRO A 106 3.21 -28.01 17.07
N ALA A 107 3.50 -26.96 17.84
CA ALA A 107 3.18 -26.85 19.25
C ALA A 107 2.41 -25.55 19.49
N ARG A 108 1.58 -25.53 20.54
CA ARG A 108 0.89 -24.33 21.00
C ARG A 108 1.88 -23.41 21.70
N GLU A 109 1.96 -22.15 21.28
CA GLU A 109 2.84 -21.14 21.86
C GLU A 109 2.06 -19.89 22.26
N GLN A 110 2.19 -19.50 23.53
CA GLN A 110 1.55 -18.30 24.07
C GLN A 110 2.02 -17.03 23.33
N LEU A 111 1.09 -16.15 22.98
CA LEU A 111 1.41 -14.84 22.42
C LEU A 111 1.92 -13.90 23.52
N THR A 112 2.89 -13.05 23.19
CA THR A 112 3.54 -12.10 24.12
C THR A 112 3.61 -10.68 23.52
N ARG A 113 3.78 -9.66 24.38
CA ARG A 113 3.89 -8.24 23.95
C ARG A 113 5.10 -7.98 23.02
N ASP A 114 6.16 -8.79 23.16
CA ASP A 114 7.39 -8.72 22.36
C ASP A 114 7.39 -9.65 21.13
N THR A 115 6.26 -10.34 20.86
CA THR A 115 6.13 -11.19 19.67
C THR A 115 6.27 -10.34 18.41
N ILE A 116 7.11 -10.83 17.49
CA ILE A 116 7.37 -10.21 16.20
C ILE A 116 6.43 -10.84 15.15
N PHE A 117 5.85 -10.02 14.29
CA PHE A 117 4.93 -10.44 13.24
C PHE A 117 5.51 -10.12 11.86
N ASP A 118 5.24 -10.98 10.88
CA ASP A 118 5.32 -10.61 9.47
C ASP A 118 4.25 -9.55 9.19
N LEU A 119 4.69 -8.35 8.82
CA LEU A 119 3.79 -7.22 8.61
C LEU A 119 3.12 -7.21 7.24
N ALA A 120 3.54 -8.08 6.32
CA ALA A 120 3.11 -8.11 4.92
C ALA A 120 3.07 -6.69 4.32
N SER A 121 1.91 -6.28 3.80
CA SER A 121 1.72 -4.99 3.13
C SER A 121 1.92 -3.72 3.97
N LEU A 122 2.09 -3.78 5.30
CA LEU A 122 2.54 -2.59 6.05
C LEU A 122 3.98 -2.19 5.67
N THR A 123 4.78 -3.11 5.11
CA THR A 123 6.09 -2.82 4.52
C THR A 123 6.03 -1.62 3.56
N LYS A 124 4.96 -1.53 2.75
CA LYS A 124 4.71 -0.43 1.82
C LYS A 124 4.82 0.95 2.48
N VAL A 125 4.21 1.11 3.65
CA VAL A 125 4.09 2.41 4.33
C VAL A 125 5.19 2.64 5.36
N VAL A 126 5.64 1.59 6.06
CA VAL A 126 6.69 1.70 7.09
C VAL A 126 8.08 1.86 6.47
N ALA A 127 8.44 0.99 5.51
CA ALA A 127 9.75 1.00 4.85
C ALA A 127 9.74 1.89 3.59
N THR A 128 9.00 1.50 2.57
CA THR A 128 9.19 2.00 1.20
C THR A 128 8.71 3.43 1.02
N THR A 129 7.49 3.75 1.47
CA THR A 129 6.92 5.10 1.40
C THR A 129 7.79 6.09 2.19
N THR A 130 8.16 5.74 3.42
CA THR A 130 9.06 6.57 4.26
C THR A 130 10.38 6.85 3.55
N SER A 131 11.00 5.82 2.95
CA SER A 131 12.27 5.96 2.22
C SER A 131 12.14 6.87 1.01
N VAL A 132 11.12 6.66 0.17
CA VAL A 132 10.86 7.52 -1.00
C VAL A 132 10.60 8.96 -0.57
N MET A 133 9.87 9.17 0.53
CA MET A 133 9.59 10.52 1.04
C MET A 133 10.82 11.20 1.66
N GLN A 134 11.76 10.46 2.27
CA GLN A 134 13.08 10.99 2.65
C GLN A 134 13.88 11.45 1.43
N LEU A 135 13.88 10.67 0.34
CA LEU A 135 14.57 11.02 -0.91
C LEU A 135 13.91 12.23 -1.63
N VAL A 136 12.59 12.37 -1.52
CA VAL A 136 11.85 13.56 -1.98
C VAL A 136 12.21 14.80 -1.14
N GLU A 137 12.27 14.66 0.19
CA GLU A 137 12.68 15.75 1.10
C GLU A 137 14.13 16.19 0.86
N ALA A 138 15.02 15.25 0.56
CA ALA A 138 16.41 15.51 0.15
C ALA A 138 16.55 16.11 -1.26
N GLY A 139 15.46 16.27 -2.02
CA GLY A 139 15.47 16.80 -3.38
C GLY A 139 16.04 15.84 -4.44
N GLN A 140 16.23 14.57 -4.10
CA GLN A 140 16.81 13.54 -4.98
C GLN A 140 15.76 12.89 -5.89
N ILE A 141 14.48 12.95 -5.52
CA ILE A 141 13.35 12.45 -6.30
C ILE A 141 12.25 13.52 -6.33
N ARG A 142 11.61 13.74 -7.49
CA ARG A 142 10.33 14.46 -7.57
C ARG A 142 9.22 13.46 -7.79
N LEU A 143 8.06 13.70 -7.17
CA LEU A 143 6.88 12.85 -7.33
C LEU A 143 6.37 12.78 -8.79
N THR A 144 6.76 13.73 -9.64
CA THR A 144 6.44 13.78 -11.08
C THR A 144 7.50 13.14 -11.98
N ASP A 145 8.64 12.71 -11.43
CA ASP A 145 9.67 12.03 -12.23
C ASP A 145 9.13 10.71 -12.77
N ARG A 146 9.56 10.36 -13.99
CA ARG A 146 9.17 9.11 -14.63
C ARG A 146 9.91 7.96 -13.97
N VAL A 147 9.26 6.81 -13.85
CA VAL A 147 9.93 5.57 -13.36
C VAL A 147 11.12 5.24 -14.25
N GLY A 148 10.98 5.45 -15.56
CA GLY A 148 12.03 5.34 -16.57
C GLY A 148 13.27 6.21 -16.37
N THR A 149 13.24 7.24 -15.53
CA THR A 149 14.42 8.05 -15.18
C THR A 149 15.38 7.28 -14.27
N PHE A 150 14.86 6.37 -13.46
CA PHE A 150 15.63 5.55 -12.50
C PHE A 150 15.80 4.12 -13.01
N ILE A 151 14.78 3.59 -13.69
CA ILE A 151 14.73 2.24 -14.26
C ILE A 151 14.53 2.38 -15.78
N PRO A 152 15.57 2.69 -16.58
CA PRO A 152 15.44 2.93 -18.03
C PRO A 152 14.71 1.80 -18.77
N GLU A 153 14.97 0.56 -18.38
CA GLU A 153 14.35 -0.66 -18.91
C GLU A 153 12.83 -0.75 -18.63
N PHE A 154 12.27 0.10 -17.76
CA PHE A 154 10.83 0.19 -17.53
C PHE A 154 10.07 0.96 -18.64
N SER A 155 10.76 1.82 -19.42
CA SER A 155 10.14 2.66 -20.46
C SER A 155 9.83 1.89 -21.76
N ARG A 156 8.88 0.96 -21.67
CA ARG A 156 8.36 0.15 -22.79
C ARG A 156 6.89 -0.21 -22.57
N TYR A 157 6.20 -0.58 -23.65
CA TYR A 157 4.79 -0.99 -23.63
C TYR A 157 3.83 0.08 -23.07
N GLY A 158 4.08 1.37 -23.37
CA GLY A 158 3.21 2.48 -22.94
C GLY A 158 3.47 2.96 -21.50
N LYS A 159 4.54 2.48 -20.86
CA LYS A 159 4.89 2.77 -19.46
C LYS A 159 5.72 4.05 -19.27
N GLU A 160 6.07 4.74 -20.34
CA GLU A 160 6.87 5.98 -20.35
C GLU A 160 6.17 7.13 -19.57
N GLY A 161 4.84 7.04 -19.45
CA GLY A 161 4.00 7.97 -18.68
C GLY A 161 3.90 7.70 -17.18
N VAL A 162 4.40 6.58 -16.65
CA VAL A 162 4.29 6.25 -15.21
C VAL A 162 5.23 7.14 -14.40
N THR A 163 4.76 7.65 -13.26
CA THR A 163 5.53 8.52 -12.35
C THR A 163 5.68 7.90 -10.97
N VAL A 164 6.62 8.40 -10.17
CA VAL A 164 6.75 8.02 -8.75
C VAL A 164 5.44 8.23 -7.98
N ARG A 165 4.69 9.31 -8.27
CA ARG A 165 3.32 9.52 -7.75
C ARG A 165 2.39 8.38 -8.14
N HIS A 166 2.37 7.98 -9.41
CA HIS A 166 1.47 6.91 -9.87
C HIS A 166 1.75 5.59 -9.17
N LEU A 167 3.01 5.26 -8.87
CA LEU A 167 3.35 4.09 -8.05
C LEU A 167 2.81 4.24 -6.61
N LEU A 168 3.15 5.35 -5.93
CA LEU A 168 2.77 5.63 -4.54
C LEU A 168 1.25 5.69 -4.32
N THR A 169 0.46 6.11 -5.31
CA THR A 169 -1.00 6.23 -5.19
C THR A 169 -1.75 5.05 -5.81
N HIS A 170 -1.06 3.99 -6.25
CA HIS A 170 -1.67 2.86 -6.96
C HIS A 170 -2.46 3.25 -8.24
N MET A 171 -1.95 4.25 -8.97
CA MET A 171 -2.53 4.78 -10.21
C MET A 171 -1.62 4.53 -11.44
N SER A 172 -0.73 3.54 -11.38
CA SER A 172 0.22 3.23 -12.45
C SER A 172 -0.41 2.60 -13.68
N GLY A 173 -1.49 1.84 -13.49
CA GLY A 173 -2.06 0.94 -14.50
C GLY A 173 -1.48 -0.47 -14.48
N LEU A 174 -0.46 -0.75 -13.66
CA LEU A 174 0.10 -2.10 -13.49
C LEU A 174 -0.94 -3.02 -12.82
N ARG A 175 -0.89 -4.32 -13.15
CA ARG A 175 -1.72 -5.35 -12.50
C ARG A 175 -1.36 -5.52 -11.00
N PRO A 176 -2.20 -6.18 -10.19
CA PRO A 176 -1.96 -6.31 -8.76
C PRO A 176 -0.60 -6.92 -8.41
N ASP A 177 -0.29 -8.08 -8.99
CA ASP A 177 0.87 -8.90 -8.65
C ASP A 177 1.51 -9.48 -9.91
N LEU A 178 2.78 -9.90 -9.80
CA LEU A 178 3.45 -10.68 -10.84
C LEU A 178 2.74 -12.03 -11.03
N ASP A 179 2.88 -12.62 -12.21
CA ASP A 179 2.48 -14.00 -12.41
C ASP A 179 3.40 -14.94 -11.63
N LEU A 180 2.78 -15.83 -10.85
CA LEU A 180 3.46 -16.81 -10.01
C LEU A 180 3.41 -18.23 -10.59
N ALA A 181 2.71 -18.43 -11.72
CA ALA A 181 2.61 -19.72 -12.41
C ALA A 181 3.99 -20.21 -12.88
N ASP A 182 4.80 -19.30 -13.44
CA ASP A 182 6.21 -19.56 -13.73
C ASP A 182 7.04 -19.36 -12.45
N GLU A 183 7.90 -20.33 -12.13
CA GLU A 183 8.91 -20.18 -11.07
C GLU A 183 9.93 -19.10 -11.45
N PHE A 184 10.38 -18.33 -10.46
CA PHE A 184 11.49 -17.38 -10.60
C PHE A 184 12.17 -17.13 -9.26
N GLU A 185 13.46 -16.81 -9.32
CA GLU A 185 14.28 -16.44 -8.16
C GLU A 185 15.08 -15.18 -8.47
N GLY A 186 15.30 -14.37 -7.44
CA GLY A 186 16.16 -13.20 -7.51
C GLY A 186 15.37 -11.91 -7.62
N TYR A 187 15.93 -10.87 -6.99
CA TYR A 187 15.39 -9.52 -7.00
C TYR A 187 15.35 -8.96 -8.44
N ASP A 188 16.45 -9.09 -9.18
CA ASP A 188 16.61 -8.54 -10.54
C ASP A 188 15.62 -9.14 -11.54
N GLU A 189 15.32 -10.44 -11.44
CA GLU A 189 14.33 -11.10 -12.30
C GLU A 189 12.89 -10.64 -11.99
N ALA A 190 12.58 -10.32 -10.73
CA ALA A 190 11.29 -9.71 -10.38
C ALA A 190 11.17 -8.28 -10.95
N ILE A 191 12.25 -7.48 -10.91
CA ILE A 191 12.30 -6.16 -11.56
C ILE A 191 12.16 -6.30 -13.08
N HIS A 192 12.88 -7.25 -13.69
CA HIS A 192 12.79 -7.55 -15.11
C HIS A 192 11.34 -7.90 -15.51
N ARG A 193 10.69 -8.84 -14.83
CA ARG A 193 9.26 -9.18 -15.05
C ARG A 193 8.34 -7.97 -14.91
N ALA A 194 8.52 -7.14 -13.89
CA ALA A 194 7.76 -5.90 -13.74
C ALA A 194 7.97 -4.88 -14.86
N THR A 195 9.12 -4.90 -15.52
CA THR A 195 9.39 -4.07 -16.71
C THR A 195 8.77 -4.64 -17.98
N GLU A 196 8.49 -5.95 -18.02
CA GLU A 196 7.75 -6.62 -19.12
C GLU A 196 6.23 -6.43 -19.04
N GLU A 197 5.69 -6.06 -17.87
CA GLU A 197 4.24 -5.87 -17.66
C GLU A 197 3.60 -4.89 -18.65
N VAL A 198 2.36 -5.19 -19.05
CA VAL A 198 1.50 -4.32 -19.86
C VAL A 198 0.47 -3.65 -18.95
N LEU A 199 0.19 -2.37 -19.17
CA LEU A 199 -0.76 -1.63 -18.34
C LEU A 199 -2.21 -2.04 -18.64
N LEU A 200 -2.97 -2.32 -17.58
CA LEU A 200 -4.43 -2.54 -17.63
C LEU A 200 -5.20 -1.23 -17.93
N ALA A 201 -4.61 -0.08 -17.62
CA ALA A 201 -5.19 1.24 -17.88
C ALA A 201 -4.07 2.30 -18.01
N PRO A 202 -4.30 3.42 -18.72
CA PRO A 202 -3.33 4.51 -18.79
C PRO A 202 -2.95 5.07 -17.39
N PRO A 203 -1.70 5.52 -17.17
CA PRO A 203 -1.29 6.04 -15.86
C PRO A 203 -2.14 7.24 -15.42
N GLY A 204 -2.59 7.23 -14.17
CA GLY A 204 -3.51 8.24 -13.60
C GLY A 204 -5.00 8.00 -13.89
N ARG A 205 -5.36 7.00 -14.69
CA ARG A 205 -6.76 6.78 -15.13
C ARG A 205 -7.64 6.04 -14.13
N GLN A 206 -7.10 5.09 -13.39
CA GLN A 206 -7.81 4.19 -12.49
C GLN A 206 -6.89 3.72 -11.34
N PHE A 207 -7.47 3.58 -10.15
CA PHE A 207 -6.84 2.90 -9.02
C PHE A 207 -6.80 1.37 -9.20
N VAL A 208 -5.60 0.80 -9.11
CA VAL A 208 -5.35 -0.65 -9.04
C VAL A 208 -4.35 -0.88 -7.92
N TYR A 209 -4.82 -1.42 -6.79
CA TYR A 209 -3.93 -1.85 -5.72
C TYR A 209 -2.97 -2.90 -6.27
N SER A 210 -1.68 -2.63 -6.15
CA SER A 210 -0.62 -3.30 -6.91
C SER A 210 0.69 -3.24 -6.15
N ASP A 211 1.26 -4.42 -5.94
CA ASP A 211 2.49 -4.66 -5.21
C ASP A 211 3.72 -4.47 -6.12
N ILE A 212 3.53 -4.63 -7.43
CA ILE A 212 4.49 -4.25 -8.49
C ILE A 212 4.93 -2.80 -8.34
N ASN A 213 3.99 -1.90 -8.05
CA ASN A 213 4.32 -0.49 -7.79
C ASN A 213 5.32 -0.32 -6.65
N PHE A 214 5.23 -1.16 -5.62
CA PHE A 214 5.96 -0.97 -4.38
C PHE A 214 7.35 -1.59 -4.42
N PHE A 215 7.55 -2.75 -5.04
CA PHE A 215 8.90 -3.23 -5.24
C PHE A 215 9.66 -2.42 -6.32
N LEU A 216 8.99 -1.85 -7.33
CA LEU A 216 9.59 -0.82 -8.21
C LEU A 216 10.00 0.45 -7.44
N LEU A 217 9.21 0.90 -6.44
CA LEU A 217 9.63 1.99 -5.55
C LEU A 217 10.83 1.60 -4.68
N GLY A 218 10.91 0.35 -4.24
CA GLY A 218 12.09 -0.20 -3.56
C GLY A 218 13.35 -0.13 -4.43
N GLU A 219 13.23 -0.46 -5.71
CA GLU A 219 14.33 -0.38 -6.68
C GLU A 219 14.74 1.08 -6.98
N ILE A 220 13.77 2.01 -7.03
CA ILE A 220 14.08 3.44 -7.10
C ILE A 220 14.88 3.90 -5.86
N VAL A 221 14.50 3.45 -4.66
CA VAL A 221 15.28 3.74 -3.43
C VAL A 221 16.71 3.19 -3.55
N ALA A 222 16.87 1.96 -4.04
CA ALA A 222 18.18 1.34 -4.22
C ALA A 222 19.06 2.11 -5.21
N ARG A 223 18.55 2.41 -6.41
CA ARG A 223 19.31 3.13 -7.46
C ARG A 223 19.64 4.58 -7.09
N VAL A 224 18.76 5.27 -6.37
CA VAL A 224 18.98 6.68 -5.98
C VAL A 224 19.91 6.81 -4.76
N SER A 225 19.79 5.91 -3.78
CA SER A 225 20.59 5.97 -2.55
C SER A 225 21.93 5.21 -2.61
N GLY A 226 22.06 4.25 -3.53
CA GLY A 226 23.17 3.31 -3.57
C GLY A 226 23.13 2.21 -2.51
N LEU A 227 22.02 2.09 -1.75
CA LEU A 227 21.83 1.10 -0.69
C LEU A 227 20.59 0.23 -0.97
N PRO A 228 20.70 -1.11 -0.88
CA PRO A 228 19.53 -2.00 -0.84
C PRO A 228 18.49 -1.56 0.19
N LEU A 229 17.20 -1.81 -0.08
CA LEU A 229 16.10 -1.27 0.72
C LEU A 229 16.21 -1.62 2.21
N ASP A 230 16.59 -2.84 2.55
CA ASP A 230 16.77 -3.32 3.93
C ASP A 230 17.89 -2.56 4.67
N GLN A 231 19.00 -2.28 3.99
CA GLN A 231 20.11 -1.48 4.51
C GLN A 231 19.69 -0.01 4.68
N TYR A 232 19.03 0.56 3.67
CA TYR A 232 18.54 1.94 3.70
C TYR A 232 17.59 2.15 4.89
N VAL A 233 16.56 1.31 5.05
CA VAL A 233 15.58 1.50 6.15
C VAL A 233 16.22 1.27 7.51
N ARG A 234 17.18 0.34 7.63
CA ARG A 234 17.90 0.10 8.87
C ARG A 234 18.69 1.34 9.30
N GLU A 235 19.50 1.89 8.39
CA GLU A 235 20.36 3.04 8.67
C GLU A 235 19.59 4.35 8.81
N ARG A 236 18.57 4.57 7.98
CA ARG A 236 17.92 5.88 7.81
C ARG A 236 16.59 6.02 8.54
N ILE A 237 16.00 4.91 9.01
CA ILE A 237 14.69 4.90 9.68
C ILE A 237 14.76 4.16 11.02
N PHE A 238 15.05 2.86 11.03
CA PHE A 238 14.87 2.03 12.23
C PHE A 238 15.90 2.31 13.32
N VAL A 239 17.20 2.42 12.99
CA VAL A 239 18.23 2.78 13.97
C VAL A 239 18.02 4.20 14.53
N PRO A 240 17.77 5.26 13.73
CA PRO A 240 17.46 6.60 14.24
C PRO A 240 16.23 6.67 15.15
N LEU A 241 15.19 5.87 14.89
CA LEU A 241 13.99 5.81 15.72
C LEU A 241 14.13 4.88 16.95
N GLY A 242 15.15 4.02 17.01
CA GLY A 242 15.26 3.00 18.04
C GLY A 242 14.28 1.82 17.86
N MET A 243 13.83 1.56 16.63
CA MET A 243 13.01 0.39 16.27
C MET A 243 13.89 -0.86 16.15
N VAL A 244 14.28 -1.41 17.30
CA VAL A 244 15.31 -2.47 17.40
C VAL A 244 14.85 -3.86 17.00
N ASP A 245 13.53 -4.11 16.98
CA ASP A 245 12.92 -5.38 16.57
C ASP A 245 12.29 -5.32 15.17
N THR A 246 12.60 -4.28 14.40
CA THR A 246 12.07 -4.06 13.05
C THR A 246 13.12 -4.35 11.99
N MET A 247 12.87 -5.36 11.13
CA MET A 247 13.86 -5.86 10.17
C MET A 247 13.24 -6.64 9.01
N PHE A 248 13.92 -6.64 7.86
CA PHE A 248 13.80 -7.70 6.86
C PHE A 248 14.69 -8.90 7.26
N ASN A 249 14.43 -10.08 6.70
CA ASN A 249 15.21 -11.31 6.89
C ASN A 249 15.73 -11.54 8.33
N PRO A 250 14.82 -11.78 9.30
CA PRO A 250 15.19 -11.91 10.71
C PRO A 250 16.23 -13.00 10.98
N PRO A 251 17.28 -12.73 11.79
CA PRO A 251 18.33 -13.70 12.07
C PRO A 251 17.82 -14.84 12.96
N ALA A 252 18.49 -16.00 12.89
CA ALA A 252 18.05 -17.25 13.52
C ALA A 252 17.75 -17.15 15.03
N ASN A 253 18.45 -16.28 15.77
CA ASN A 253 18.22 -16.04 17.20
C ASN A 253 16.91 -15.27 17.51
N VAL A 254 16.32 -14.60 16.51
CA VAL A 254 15.07 -13.85 16.63
C VAL A 254 13.86 -14.69 16.22
N ILE A 255 14.02 -15.70 15.35
CA ILE A 255 12.95 -16.58 14.86
C ILE A 255 12.04 -17.15 15.98
N PRO A 256 12.54 -17.58 17.17
CA PRO A 256 11.69 -18.05 18.26
C PRO A 256 10.71 -17.01 18.81
N ARG A 257 10.95 -15.70 18.59
CA ARG A 257 10.02 -14.61 18.97
C ARG A 257 8.99 -14.31 17.87
N ILE A 258 9.12 -14.89 16.69
CA ILE A 258 8.25 -14.60 15.54
C ILE A 258 7.01 -15.50 15.57
N ALA A 259 5.84 -14.95 15.27
CA ALA A 259 4.62 -15.69 15.01
C ALA A 259 4.70 -16.43 13.66
N PRO A 260 4.64 -17.79 13.61
CA PRO A 260 4.70 -18.56 12.36
C PRO A 260 3.41 -18.42 11.52
N THR A 261 3.49 -18.04 10.25
CA THR A 261 2.33 -17.78 9.37
C THR A 261 1.61 -19.06 8.95
N GLU A 262 1.67 -19.50 7.69
CA GLU A 262 1.02 -20.76 7.25
C GLU A 262 2.04 -21.80 6.79
N ALA A 263 1.62 -23.07 6.71
CA ALA A 263 2.37 -24.08 5.96
C ALA A 263 2.44 -23.64 4.49
N CYS A 264 3.62 -23.67 3.87
CA CYS A 264 3.78 -23.03 2.57
C CYS A 264 2.76 -23.54 1.52
N PRO A 265 1.99 -22.62 0.87
CA PRO A 265 1.01 -23.00 -0.15
C PRO A 265 1.68 -23.52 -1.44
N PRO A 266 0.94 -24.22 -2.32
CA PRO A 266 1.49 -24.84 -3.53
C PRO A 266 2.24 -23.88 -4.48
N LEU A 267 1.78 -22.63 -4.61
CA LEU A 267 2.43 -21.60 -5.45
C LEU A 267 3.52 -20.80 -4.70
N GLY A 268 3.73 -21.09 -3.40
CA GLY A 268 4.67 -20.40 -2.51
C GLY A 268 6.14 -20.84 -2.67
N TRP A 269 6.55 -21.18 -3.89
CA TRP A 269 7.96 -21.42 -4.24
C TRP A 269 8.87 -20.33 -3.63
N PRO A 270 10.05 -20.66 -3.06
CA PRO A 270 10.78 -21.94 -3.15
C PRO A 270 10.37 -23.02 -2.13
N CYS A 271 9.33 -22.81 -1.33
CA CYS A 271 9.01 -23.73 -0.22
C CYS A 271 7.95 -24.80 -0.58
N SER A 272 7.80 -25.12 -1.87
CA SER A 272 6.89 -26.15 -2.39
C SER A 272 7.45 -27.57 -2.20
N GLY A 273 6.61 -28.48 -1.69
CA GLY A 273 6.95 -29.89 -1.50
C GLY A 273 5.99 -30.61 -0.53
N PRO A 274 5.97 -31.96 -0.51
CA PRO A 274 5.01 -32.75 0.29
C PRO A 274 5.21 -32.67 1.82
N SER A 275 6.15 -31.84 2.28
CA SER A 275 6.46 -31.57 3.69
C SER A 275 6.61 -30.06 3.91
N SER A 276 5.64 -29.25 3.47
CA SER A 276 5.74 -27.79 3.53
C SER A 276 5.90 -27.32 4.98
N VAL A 277 7.07 -26.74 5.27
CA VAL A 277 7.39 -26.24 6.60
C VAL A 277 6.54 -24.99 6.89
N MET A 278 6.04 -24.89 8.11
CA MET A 278 5.36 -23.72 8.63
C MET A 278 6.27 -22.49 8.52
N LEU A 279 5.86 -21.46 7.80
CA LEU A 279 6.67 -20.28 7.52
C LEU A 279 6.90 -19.48 8.81
N ARG A 280 8.16 -19.33 9.24
CA ARG A 280 8.52 -18.60 10.46
C ARG A 280 9.87 -17.92 10.31
N GLY A 281 9.90 -16.58 10.39
CA GLY A 281 11.09 -15.79 10.02
C GLY A 281 11.33 -15.70 8.51
N THR A 282 10.50 -16.34 7.70
CA THR A 282 10.45 -16.21 6.24
C THR A 282 9.20 -15.43 5.85
N VAL A 283 9.33 -14.48 4.93
CA VAL A 283 8.19 -13.68 4.45
C VAL A 283 7.08 -14.55 3.87
N HIS A 284 5.85 -14.27 4.27
CA HIS A 284 4.63 -14.93 3.82
C HIS A 284 4.35 -14.65 2.35
N ASP A 285 4.51 -13.40 1.91
CA ASP A 285 4.32 -12.99 0.52
C ASP A 285 5.24 -13.78 -0.45
N PRO A 286 4.70 -14.47 -1.47
CA PRO A 286 5.49 -15.31 -2.37
C PRO A 286 6.42 -14.50 -3.28
N THR A 287 5.99 -13.32 -3.75
CA THR A 287 6.82 -12.46 -4.61
C THR A 287 8.03 -11.94 -3.84
N ALA A 288 7.83 -11.42 -2.64
CA ALA A 288 8.92 -10.96 -1.77
C ALA A 288 9.86 -12.12 -1.39
N ARG A 289 9.33 -13.34 -1.20
CA ARG A 289 10.15 -14.52 -0.94
C ARG A 289 11.03 -14.88 -2.13
N ARG A 290 10.48 -14.86 -3.35
CA ARG A 290 11.22 -15.04 -4.62
C ARG A 290 12.29 -13.96 -4.83
N MET A 291 12.05 -12.74 -4.33
CA MET A 291 13.02 -11.63 -4.31
C MET A 291 14.08 -11.73 -3.20
N GLY A 292 14.21 -12.87 -2.49
CA GLY A 292 15.19 -13.03 -1.40
C GLY A 292 14.76 -12.42 -0.06
N GLY A 293 13.47 -12.16 0.12
CA GLY A 293 12.86 -11.67 1.36
C GLY A 293 12.87 -10.15 1.56
N VAL A 294 13.58 -9.40 0.70
CA VAL A 294 13.61 -7.94 0.71
C VAL A 294 12.86 -7.40 -0.50
N ALA A 295 11.65 -6.89 -0.29
CA ALA A 295 10.87 -6.23 -1.34
C ALA A 295 10.15 -4.99 -0.81
N GLY A 296 9.82 -4.07 -1.71
CA GLY A 296 9.17 -2.82 -1.31
C GLY A 296 7.70 -2.97 -0.89
N HIS A 297 7.08 -4.11 -1.20
CA HIS A 297 5.67 -4.38 -0.93
C HIS A 297 5.41 -5.27 0.30
N ALA A 298 6.36 -6.14 0.66
CA ALA A 298 6.29 -7.09 1.78
C ALA A 298 7.70 -7.53 2.21
N GLY A 299 7.82 -8.18 3.38
CA GLY A 299 9.09 -8.71 3.91
C GLY A 299 9.53 -8.12 5.24
N LEU A 300 8.90 -7.04 5.70
CA LEU A 300 9.23 -6.42 6.97
C LEU A 300 8.57 -7.17 8.14
N PHE A 301 9.35 -7.42 9.19
CA PHE A 301 8.92 -7.94 10.48
C PHE A 301 9.02 -6.85 11.56
N SER A 302 8.11 -6.81 12.53
CA SER A 302 8.17 -5.85 13.66
C SER A 302 7.30 -6.26 14.85
N THR A 303 7.40 -5.51 15.96
CA THR A 303 6.54 -5.61 17.17
C THR A 303 5.54 -4.46 17.23
N ALA A 304 4.53 -4.57 18.11
CA ALA A 304 3.60 -3.46 18.35
C ALA A 304 4.30 -2.24 18.98
N HIS A 305 5.38 -2.46 19.75
CA HIS A 305 6.15 -1.40 20.39
C HIS A 305 6.91 -0.53 19.37
N ASP A 306 7.64 -1.15 18.45
CA ASP A 306 8.39 -0.42 17.42
C ASP A 306 7.45 0.35 16.49
N LEU A 307 6.33 -0.27 16.10
CA LEU A 307 5.31 0.40 15.30
C LEU A 307 4.65 1.56 16.06
N ALA A 308 4.55 1.52 17.39
CA ALA A 308 4.09 2.66 18.19
C ALA A 308 5.06 3.85 18.14
N ILE A 309 6.38 3.60 18.11
CA ILE A 309 7.38 4.65 17.89
C ILE A 309 7.19 5.28 16.49
N PHE A 310 7.00 4.46 15.46
CA PHE A 310 6.74 4.93 14.10
C PHE A 310 5.43 5.74 13.98
N CYS A 311 4.34 5.28 14.61
CA CYS A 311 3.08 6.00 14.64
C CYS A 311 3.20 7.36 15.36
N ARG A 312 3.88 7.41 16.51
CA ARG A 312 4.17 8.66 17.23
C ARG A 312 5.05 9.61 16.43
N MET A 313 6.02 9.10 15.66
CA MET A 313 6.81 9.92 14.73
C MET A 313 5.94 10.62 13.68
N LEU A 314 4.95 9.92 13.12
CA LEU A 314 4.03 10.52 12.14
C LEU A 314 3.09 11.55 12.78
N LEU A 315 2.43 11.23 13.90
CA LEU A 315 1.55 12.17 14.60
C LEU A 315 2.31 13.39 15.15
N GLY A 316 3.53 13.17 15.68
CA GLY A 316 4.53 14.18 16.05
C GLY A 316 5.12 14.95 14.87
N ARG A 317 4.49 14.90 13.69
CA ARG A 317 4.85 15.64 12.46
C ARG A 317 6.30 15.41 12.05
N GLY A 318 6.70 14.15 12.01
CA GLY A 318 8.01 13.68 11.57
C GLY A 318 9.06 13.57 12.69
N ALA A 319 8.67 13.65 13.96
CA ALA A 319 9.59 13.59 15.10
C ALA A 319 9.01 12.83 16.30
N VAL A 320 9.87 12.12 17.04
CA VAL A 320 9.57 11.41 18.28
C VAL A 320 10.82 11.33 19.15
N GLY A 321 10.67 11.45 20.48
CA GLY A 321 11.80 11.27 21.42
C GLY A 321 12.98 12.22 21.25
N GLY A 322 12.78 13.38 20.61
CA GLY A 322 13.85 14.33 20.24
C GLY A 322 14.51 14.07 18.87
N THR A 323 14.29 12.90 18.26
CA THR A 323 14.73 12.61 16.89
C THR A 323 13.70 13.14 15.88
N ARG A 324 14.17 13.85 14.85
CA ARG A 324 13.39 14.17 13.65
C ARG A 324 13.81 13.27 12.50
N LEU A 325 12.86 12.51 11.96
CA LEU A 325 13.03 11.65 10.78
C LEU A 325 12.60 12.33 9.48
N LEU A 326 11.52 13.11 9.54
CA LEU A 326 10.89 13.78 8.40
C LEU A 326 10.54 15.23 8.76
N ALA A 327 10.47 16.11 7.77
CA ALA A 327 9.91 17.44 7.93
C ALA A 327 8.38 17.38 8.12
N PRO A 328 7.77 18.33 8.86
CA PRO A 328 6.32 18.37 9.07
C PRO A 328 5.51 18.43 7.78
N LEU A 329 6.01 19.13 6.76
CA LEU A 329 5.36 19.22 5.45
C LEU A 329 5.47 17.92 4.64
N THR A 330 6.53 17.12 4.84
CA THR A 330 6.69 15.81 4.20
C THR A 330 5.65 14.83 4.70
N VAL A 331 5.46 14.77 6.03
CA VAL A 331 4.39 13.97 6.65
C VAL A 331 3.02 14.44 6.17
N ALA A 332 2.71 15.74 6.26
CA ALA A 332 1.46 16.28 5.76
C ALA A 332 1.23 15.96 4.26
N LYS A 333 2.29 15.94 3.44
CA LYS A 333 2.18 15.64 2.02
C LYS A 333 1.91 14.17 1.71
N MET A 334 2.45 13.23 2.51
CA MET A 334 2.22 11.80 2.31
C MET A 334 0.90 11.29 2.89
N THR A 335 0.37 11.94 3.93
CA THR A 335 -0.90 11.55 4.59
C THR A 335 -2.13 12.31 4.08
N THR A 336 -1.97 13.22 3.12
CA THR A 336 -3.07 13.96 2.45
C THR A 336 -3.44 13.28 1.13
N VAL A 337 -4.72 13.35 0.74
CA VAL A 337 -5.23 12.80 -0.54
C VAL A 337 -4.34 13.22 -1.72
N ALA A 338 -3.84 12.21 -2.42
CA ALA A 338 -2.86 12.31 -3.49
C ALA A 338 -3.35 11.72 -4.82
N THR A 339 -4.47 10.98 -4.81
CA THR A 339 -5.19 10.54 -6.01
C THR A 339 -5.92 11.71 -6.70
N PRO A 340 -6.20 11.62 -8.02
CA PRO A 340 -6.92 12.66 -8.75
C PRO A 340 -8.37 12.85 -8.25
N GLN A 341 -8.94 14.04 -8.45
CA GLN A 341 -10.31 14.37 -8.01
C GLN A 341 -11.41 13.47 -8.61
N HIS A 342 -11.16 12.86 -9.79
CA HIS A 342 -12.10 11.93 -10.43
C HIS A 342 -12.04 10.49 -9.87
N GLU A 343 -10.99 10.15 -9.11
CA GLU A 343 -10.84 8.84 -8.49
C GLU A 343 -11.62 8.80 -7.17
N ARG A 344 -12.40 7.74 -6.97
CA ARG A 344 -13.20 7.55 -5.75
C ARG A 344 -12.36 7.02 -4.60
N ASN A 345 -11.34 6.21 -4.91
CA ASN A 345 -10.41 5.67 -3.94
C ASN A 345 -9.45 6.78 -3.48
N ARG A 346 -9.70 7.35 -2.30
CA ARG A 346 -8.83 8.40 -1.75
C ARG A 346 -7.64 7.75 -1.07
N ARG A 347 -6.47 7.86 -1.69
CA ARG A 347 -5.19 7.40 -1.14
C ARG A 347 -4.29 8.60 -0.89
N GLY A 348 -3.45 8.52 0.15
CA GLY A 348 -2.27 9.36 0.30
C GLY A 348 -1.14 8.90 -0.62
N LEU A 349 0.09 9.34 -0.34
CA LEU A 349 1.28 8.69 -0.90
C LEU A 349 1.56 7.46 -0.05
N GLY A 350 1.33 6.27 -0.60
CA GLY A 350 1.40 4.98 0.10
C GLY A 350 0.22 4.69 1.03
N TRP A 351 -0.24 5.67 1.79
CA TRP A 351 -1.31 5.51 2.78
C TRP A 351 -2.70 5.33 2.15
N ASP A 352 -3.56 4.57 2.83
CA ASP A 352 -5.01 4.63 2.63
C ASP A 352 -5.63 5.75 3.47
N ILE A 353 -6.75 6.29 3.02
CA ILE A 353 -7.53 7.34 3.71
C ILE A 353 -9.01 6.97 3.62
N ASP A 354 -9.48 6.68 2.41
CA ASP A 354 -10.91 6.43 2.12
C ASP A 354 -11.04 5.69 0.77
N SER A 355 -10.38 4.53 0.63
CA SER A 355 -10.56 3.59 -0.48
C SER A 355 -11.48 2.42 -0.10
N VAL A 356 -11.80 1.54 -1.06
CA VAL A 356 -12.52 0.27 -0.79
C VAL A 356 -11.81 -0.66 0.20
N PHE A 357 -10.52 -0.44 0.46
CA PHE A 357 -9.72 -1.19 1.45
C PHE A 357 -9.64 -0.51 2.83
N ALA A 358 -10.19 0.70 2.99
CA ALA A 358 -10.10 1.51 4.21
C ALA A 358 -11.07 1.10 5.33
N SER A 359 -11.73 -0.06 5.26
CA SER A 359 -12.71 -0.50 6.27
C SER A 359 -12.08 -0.67 7.67
N ASN A 360 -10.77 -0.86 7.78
CA ASN A 360 -10.06 -0.87 9.05
C ASN A 360 -9.95 0.53 9.73
N ARG A 361 -10.44 1.60 9.09
CA ARG A 361 -10.77 2.89 9.74
C ARG A 361 -11.88 2.74 10.79
N GLY A 362 -12.78 1.76 10.61
CA GLY A 362 -14.03 1.67 11.35
C GLY A 362 -14.99 2.80 11.00
N GLU A 363 -16.12 2.81 11.72
CA GLU A 363 -17.27 3.68 11.42
C GLU A 363 -17.10 5.13 11.90
N LEU A 364 -16.23 5.34 12.91
CA LEU A 364 -16.22 6.58 13.71
C LEU A 364 -14.96 7.44 13.55
N LEU A 365 -13.86 6.91 13.00
CA LEU A 365 -12.69 7.74 12.68
C LEU A 365 -12.94 8.53 11.39
N PRO A 366 -12.61 9.83 11.33
CA PRO A 366 -13.02 10.71 10.23
C PRO A 366 -12.21 10.45 8.95
N VAL A 367 -12.75 10.85 7.79
CA VAL A 367 -11.95 10.96 6.55
C VAL A 367 -10.89 12.05 6.76
N GLY A 368 -9.63 11.69 6.59
CA GLY A 368 -8.47 12.51 7.00
C GLY A 368 -7.60 11.80 8.03
N SER A 369 -8.17 10.84 8.77
CA SER A 369 -7.40 9.73 9.31
C SER A 369 -6.91 8.82 8.19
N PHE A 370 -5.82 8.08 8.42
CA PHE A 370 -5.12 7.32 7.39
C PHE A 370 -4.50 6.04 7.95
N GLY A 371 -4.23 5.05 7.10
CA GLY A 371 -3.68 3.78 7.57
C GLY A 371 -3.33 2.79 6.46
N HIS A 372 -3.04 1.56 6.86
CA HIS A 372 -2.78 0.44 5.94
C HIS A 372 -3.04 -0.91 6.62
N THR A 373 -3.22 -1.95 5.82
CA THR A 373 -3.37 -3.34 6.28
C THR A 373 -2.22 -4.22 5.77
N GLY A 374 -2.00 -5.35 6.45
CA GLY A 374 -1.21 -6.49 5.97
C GLY A 374 -2.09 -7.73 5.76
N PHE A 375 -1.73 -8.56 4.78
CA PHE A 375 -2.46 -9.79 4.42
C PHE A 375 -2.44 -10.84 5.54
N THR A 376 -1.34 -10.89 6.31
CA THR A 376 -1.15 -11.71 7.52
C THR A 376 -2.11 -11.33 8.66
N GLY A 377 -2.86 -10.23 8.56
CA GLY A 377 -3.86 -9.80 9.55
C GLY A 377 -3.49 -8.52 10.30
N THR A 378 -2.28 -8.02 10.10
CA THR A 378 -1.79 -6.78 10.70
C THR A 378 -2.52 -5.54 10.16
N SER A 379 -2.54 -4.44 10.93
CA SER A 379 -2.94 -3.11 10.44
C SER A 379 -2.43 -1.99 11.33
N LEU A 380 -2.22 -0.83 10.70
CA LEU A 380 -2.03 0.47 11.34
C LEU A 380 -3.15 1.42 10.91
N TRP A 381 -3.71 2.18 11.84
CA TRP A 381 -4.57 3.33 11.54
C TRP A 381 -4.25 4.50 12.46
N LEU A 382 -4.21 5.72 11.94
CA LEU A 382 -3.79 6.93 12.63
C LEU A 382 -4.75 8.08 12.31
N ASP A 383 -5.16 8.84 13.32
CA ASP A 383 -5.95 10.06 13.15
C ASP A 383 -5.25 11.27 13.78
N PRO A 384 -4.70 12.20 12.97
CA PRO A 384 -4.15 13.46 13.45
C PRO A 384 -5.15 14.38 14.16
N THR A 385 -6.46 14.13 14.04
CA THR A 385 -7.50 15.00 14.61
C THR A 385 -7.74 14.71 16.09
N THR A 386 -7.73 13.41 16.46
CA THR A 386 -7.83 12.93 17.84
C THR A 386 -6.48 12.60 18.48
N ASP A 387 -5.40 12.75 17.71
CA ASP A 387 -4.02 12.37 18.05
C ASP A 387 -3.89 10.88 18.42
N THR A 388 -4.71 10.01 17.80
CA THR A 388 -4.85 8.59 18.16
C THR A 388 -4.24 7.70 17.09
N TYR A 389 -3.59 6.61 17.50
CA TYR A 389 -3.16 5.53 16.60
C TYR A 389 -3.54 4.15 17.15
N ILE A 390 -3.86 3.24 16.22
CA ILE A 390 -4.33 1.89 16.48
C ILE A 390 -3.42 0.92 15.74
N ILE A 391 -2.83 0.01 16.50
CA ILE A 391 -1.98 -1.07 16.02
C ILE A 391 -2.68 -2.38 16.37
N PHE A 392 -2.99 -3.16 15.34
CA PHE A 392 -3.54 -4.50 15.48
C PHE A 392 -2.59 -5.46 14.78
N LEU A 393 -1.88 -6.29 15.54
CA LEU A 393 -1.00 -7.32 14.99
C LEU A 393 -1.60 -8.68 15.29
N SER A 394 -1.97 -9.41 14.24
CA SER A 394 -2.35 -10.81 14.32
C SER A 394 -1.65 -11.58 13.22
N ASN A 395 -1.88 -12.89 13.25
CA ASN A 395 -1.41 -13.80 12.23
C ASN A 395 -2.59 -14.68 11.77
N ARG A 396 -3.53 -14.05 11.08
CA ARG A 396 -4.82 -14.63 10.66
C ARG A 396 -4.68 -15.77 9.63
N VAL A 397 -3.52 -15.89 8.99
CA VAL A 397 -3.23 -16.99 8.06
C VAL A 397 -2.75 -18.25 8.78
N HIS A 398 -2.43 -18.19 10.07
CA HIS A 398 -2.02 -19.39 10.79
C HIS A 398 -3.22 -20.25 11.19
N PRO A 399 -3.22 -21.57 10.94
CA PRO A 399 -2.14 -22.37 10.34
C PRO A 399 -2.24 -22.62 8.82
N ASP A 400 -3.37 -22.30 8.20
CA ASP A 400 -3.88 -22.87 6.94
C ASP A 400 -4.44 -21.84 5.94
N GLY A 401 -4.20 -20.55 6.19
CA GLY A 401 -4.63 -19.44 5.35
C GLY A 401 -6.07 -18.96 5.56
N GLN A 402 -6.90 -19.69 6.32
CA GLN A 402 -8.37 -19.53 6.27
C GLN A 402 -8.95 -18.41 7.15
N GLY A 403 -8.22 -17.93 8.17
CA GLY A 403 -8.74 -16.91 9.09
C GLY A 403 -9.07 -15.58 8.39
N ASN A 404 -9.94 -14.76 8.98
CA ASN A 404 -10.36 -13.48 8.41
C ASN A 404 -10.64 -12.44 9.51
N VAL A 405 -9.84 -11.37 9.52
CA VAL A 405 -9.90 -10.29 10.53
C VAL A 405 -10.32 -8.93 9.94
N VAL A 406 -10.92 -8.88 8.75
CA VAL A 406 -11.37 -7.61 8.14
C VAL A 406 -12.42 -6.93 9.01
N ALA A 407 -13.53 -7.62 9.31
CA ALA A 407 -14.59 -7.10 10.17
C ALA A 407 -14.12 -6.86 11.63
N LEU A 408 -13.20 -7.69 12.13
CA LEU A 408 -12.62 -7.50 13.47
C LEU A 408 -11.85 -6.18 13.57
N ARG A 409 -10.96 -5.88 12.62
CA ARG A 409 -10.18 -4.63 12.60
C ARG A 409 -11.10 -3.40 12.57
N ALA A 410 -12.16 -3.42 11.75
CA ALA A 410 -13.18 -2.38 11.72
C ALA A 410 -13.90 -2.22 13.07
N ARG A 411 -14.39 -3.32 13.68
CA ARG A 411 -15.05 -3.32 15.00
C ARG A 411 -14.12 -2.79 16.10
N VAL A 412 -12.83 -3.16 16.08
CA VAL A 412 -11.82 -2.67 17.02
C VAL A 412 -11.60 -1.16 16.85
N ALA A 413 -11.40 -0.67 15.62
CA ALA A 413 -11.23 0.76 15.36
C ALA A 413 -12.45 1.59 15.80
N THR A 414 -13.66 1.11 15.51
CA THR A 414 -14.91 1.69 16.01
C THR A 414 -14.99 1.71 17.54
N ALA A 415 -14.62 0.61 18.22
CA ALA A 415 -14.66 0.53 19.68
C ALA A 415 -13.66 1.48 20.35
N VAL A 416 -12.46 1.64 19.77
CA VAL A 416 -11.44 2.59 20.21
C VAL A 416 -11.90 4.03 19.99
N ALA A 417 -12.37 4.38 18.79
CA ALA A 417 -12.88 5.71 18.50
C ALA A 417 -14.06 6.10 19.40
N ALA A 418 -14.96 5.16 19.68
CA ALA A 418 -16.05 5.36 20.64
C ALA A 418 -15.59 5.59 22.09
N ALA A 419 -14.35 5.24 22.45
CA ALA A 419 -13.75 5.49 23.75
C ALA A 419 -13.14 6.89 23.89
N LEU A 420 -12.95 7.62 22.80
CA LEU A 420 -12.50 9.01 22.81
C LEU A 420 -13.70 9.91 23.13
N THR A 421 -13.72 10.54 24.31
CA THR A 421 -14.88 11.33 24.80
C THR A 421 -14.65 12.84 24.77
N ASP A 422 -13.39 13.24 24.66
CA ASP A 422 -12.82 14.59 24.70
C ASP A 422 -12.33 15.04 23.31
N VAL A 423 -13.16 14.81 22.30
CA VAL A 423 -12.79 15.01 20.89
C VAL A 423 -12.95 16.48 20.48
N PRO A 424 -11.99 17.09 19.75
CA PRO A 424 -12.09 18.50 19.34
C PRO A 424 -13.35 18.81 18.51
N LEU A 425 -14.08 19.87 18.87
CA LEU A 425 -15.29 20.35 18.17
C LEU A 425 -15.07 20.75 16.69
N THR A 426 -13.82 20.79 16.22
CA THR A 426 -13.44 21.09 14.84
C THR A 426 -13.56 19.91 13.88
N ILE A 427 -13.96 18.71 14.32
CA ILE A 427 -14.30 17.62 13.40
C ILE A 427 -15.43 18.08 12.47
N GLY A 428 -15.15 18.08 11.17
CA GLY A 428 -16.04 18.58 10.11
C GLY A 428 -15.73 20.00 9.61
N SER A 429 -15.01 20.85 10.36
CA SER A 429 -14.71 22.23 9.94
C SER A 429 -13.50 22.38 9.01
N GLN A 430 -12.69 21.32 8.86
CA GLN A 430 -11.46 21.26 8.04
C GLN A 430 -11.62 20.37 6.79
N GLY A 431 -12.84 20.21 6.27
CA GLY A 431 -13.11 19.48 5.02
C GLY A 431 -13.12 17.95 5.10
N GLY A 432 -12.76 17.36 6.24
CA GLY A 432 -12.96 15.95 6.55
C GLY A 432 -14.42 15.67 6.92
N GLY A 433 -15.23 15.26 5.95
CA GLY A 433 -16.58 14.75 6.22
C GLY A 433 -16.54 13.32 6.80
N MET A 434 -17.54 12.95 7.60
CA MET A 434 -17.84 11.53 7.80
C MET A 434 -18.38 10.95 6.48
N THR A 435 -18.01 9.71 6.14
CA THR A 435 -18.44 9.08 4.88
C THR A 435 -19.95 8.87 4.84
N GLY A 436 -20.58 9.31 3.73
CA GLY A 436 -21.97 8.99 3.38
C GLY A 436 -22.08 7.73 2.51
N VAL A 437 -21.15 6.78 2.66
CA VAL A 437 -21.22 5.43 2.08
C VAL A 437 -21.20 4.46 3.25
N ASP A 438 -22.27 3.66 3.37
CA ASP A 438 -22.31 2.57 4.33
C ASP A 438 -21.16 1.61 4.04
N PHE A 439 -20.39 1.25 5.07
CA PHE A 439 -19.42 0.16 4.99
C PHE A 439 -20.16 -1.17 4.94
N GLY A 440 -20.71 -1.47 3.75
CA GLY A 440 -21.40 -2.72 3.48
C GLY A 440 -20.53 -3.93 3.81
N ALA A 441 -21.17 -4.97 4.34
CA ALA A 441 -20.53 -6.27 4.54
C ALA A 441 -19.79 -6.69 3.26
N SER A 442 -18.57 -7.21 3.43
CA SER A 442 -17.67 -7.61 2.34
C SER A 442 -18.40 -8.44 1.27
N GLY A 443 -18.54 -7.89 0.06
CA GLY A 443 -19.15 -8.60 -1.08
C GLY A 443 -20.35 -7.94 -1.74
N GLY A 444 -20.45 -6.60 -1.77
CA GLY A 444 -21.46 -5.91 -2.58
C GLY A 444 -20.99 -4.54 -3.03
N LEU A 445 -20.65 -4.39 -4.33
CA LEU A 445 -20.49 -3.07 -4.91
C LEU A 445 -21.83 -2.31 -4.79
N PRO A 446 -21.86 -1.07 -4.29
CA PRO A 446 -23.06 -0.25 -4.45
C PRO A 446 -23.35 -0.15 -5.94
N LEU A 447 -24.62 -0.36 -6.31
CA LEU A 447 -25.08 -0.34 -7.71
C LEU A 447 -24.87 1.05 -8.33
N SER A 448 -23.65 1.30 -8.79
CA SER A 448 -23.39 2.18 -9.91
C SER A 448 -24.31 1.72 -11.02
N THR A 449 -25.31 2.54 -11.37
CA THR A 449 -26.08 2.38 -12.61
C THR A 449 -25.11 1.99 -13.72
N PRO A 450 -25.18 0.77 -14.28
CA PRO A 450 -24.16 0.33 -15.21
C PRO A 450 -24.11 1.32 -16.37
N ARG A 451 -22.93 1.91 -16.60
CA ARG A 451 -22.67 2.43 -17.94
C ARG A 451 -22.79 1.22 -18.87
N PRO A 452 -23.52 1.31 -19.99
CA PRO A 452 -23.66 0.18 -20.90
C PRO A 452 -22.28 -0.39 -21.23
N VAL A 453 -22.05 -1.64 -20.86
CA VAL A 453 -20.83 -2.35 -21.25
C VAL A 453 -21.07 -2.77 -22.69
N MET A 454 -20.33 -2.15 -23.61
CA MET A 454 -20.35 -2.49 -25.03
C MET A 454 -19.40 -3.68 -25.27
N ALA A 455 -19.75 -4.59 -26.18
CA ALA A 455 -18.82 -5.61 -26.62
C ALA A 455 -17.63 -4.96 -27.36
N GLY A 456 -16.48 -5.63 -27.41
CA GLY A 456 -15.30 -5.09 -28.09
C GLY A 456 -15.56 -4.75 -29.56
N ILE A 457 -16.40 -5.54 -30.24
CA ILE A 457 -16.84 -5.30 -31.61
C ILE A 457 -17.74 -4.07 -31.76
N ASP A 458 -18.62 -3.78 -30.79
CA ASP A 458 -19.45 -2.57 -30.80
C ASP A 458 -18.59 -1.30 -30.64
N VAL A 459 -17.52 -1.37 -29.85
CA VAL A 459 -16.54 -0.27 -29.71
C VAL A 459 -15.78 -0.04 -31.03
N LEU A 460 -15.30 -1.10 -31.68
CA LEU A 460 -14.65 -1.01 -32.99
C LEU A 460 -15.59 -0.45 -34.07
N ARG A 461 -16.85 -0.89 -34.08
CA ARG A 461 -17.89 -0.40 -35.00
C ARG A 461 -18.21 1.08 -34.78
N ALA A 462 -18.29 1.52 -33.53
CA ALA A 462 -18.55 2.92 -33.17
C ALA A 462 -17.43 3.87 -33.63
N ASP A 463 -16.17 3.40 -33.67
CA ASP A 463 -15.00 4.14 -34.18
C ASP A 463 -14.73 3.89 -35.69
N GLY A 464 -15.71 3.34 -36.42
CA GLY A 464 -15.59 3.09 -37.86
C GLY A 464 -14.41 2.21 -38.24
N PHE A 465 -14.12 1.22 -37.39
CA PHE A 465 -13.00 0.27 -37.48
C PHE A 465 -11.63 0.92 -37.70
N THR A 466 -11.44 2.15 -37.22
CA THR A 466 -10.20 2.93 -37.45
C THR A 466 -8.90 2.17 -37.12
N PRO A 467 -8.79 1.38 -36.03
CA PRO A 467 -7.58 0.58 -35.75
C PRO A 467 -7.24 -0.51 -36.77
N LEU A 468 -8.21 -0.94 -37.59
CA LEU A 468 -8.08 -2.03 -38.57
C LEU A 468 -8.05 -1.51 -40.03
N ARG A 469 -8.10 -0.19 -40.24
CA ARG A 469 -8.30 0.40 -41.56
C ARG A 469 -7.18 0.04 -42.54
N GLY A 470 -7.54 -0.60 -43.64
CA GLY A 470 -6.61 -1.00 -44.70
C GLY A 470 -5.68 -2.17 -44.34
N GLN A 471 -6.00 -2.93 -43.30
CA GLN A 471 -5.26 -4.13 -42.90
C GLN A 471 -5.99 -5.39 -43.36
N ARG A 472 -5.21 -6.42 -43.71
CA ARG A 472 -5.71 -7.78 -43.93
C ARG A 472 -5.89 -8.47 -42.59
N VAL A 473 -7.14 -8.65 -42.19
CA VAL A 473 -7.53 -9.15 -40.88
C VAL A 473 -7.83 -10.65 -40.94
N GLY A 474 -7.25 -11.41 -40.01
CA GLY A 474 -7.76 -12.72 -39.63
C GLY A 474 -8.65 -12.60 -38.39
N LEU A 475 -9.77 -13.29 -38.35
CA LEU A 475 -10.66 -13.30 -37.18
C LEU A 475 -10.64 -14.67 -36.51
N LEU A 476 -10.21 -14.71 -35.24
CA LEU A 476 -10.37 -15.84 -34.34
C LEU A 476 -11.63 -15.63 -33.51
N THR A 477 -12.66 -16.45 -33.78
CA THR A 477 -14.01 -16.31 -33.18
C THR A 477 -14.72 -17.66 -33.13
N ASN A 478 -15.80 -17.76 -32.38
CA ASN A 478 -16.84 -18.77 -32.56
C ASN A 478 -18.21 -18.08 -32.66
N HIS A 479 -19.30 -18.81 -32.44
CA HIS A 479 -20.67 -18.29 -32.48
C HIS A 479 -21.01 -17.24 -31.41
N THR A 480 -20.16 -17.08 -30.38
CA THR A 480 -20.34 -16.09 -29.31
C THR A 480 -19.82 -14.70 -29.67
N GLY A 481 -19.04 -14.57 -30.75
CA GLY A 481 -18.56 -13.28 -31.28
C GLY A 481 -19.73 -12.49 -31.88
N LEU A 482 -20.49 -11.82 -31.02
CA LEU A 482 -21.71 -11.09 -31.32
C LEU A 482 -21.63 -9.64 -30.79
N ALA A 483 -22.10 -8.70 -31.60
CA ALA A 483 -22.44 -7.35 -31.19
C ALA A 483 -23.72 -7.32 -30.35
N GLN A 484 -23.97 -6.20 -29.67
CA GLN A 484 -25.17 -5.98 -28.85
C GLN A 484 -26.49 -6.12 -29.63
N ASP A 485 -26.49 -5.89 -30.95
CA ASP A 485 -27.66 -6.09 -31.82
C ASP A 485 -27.84 -7.53 -32.33
N GLY A 486 -26.96 -8.46 -31.93
CA GLY A 486 -26.95 -9.85 -32.36
C GLY A 486 -26.26 -10.10 -33.71
N THR A 487 -25.72 -9.07 -34.38
CA THR A 487 -24.90 -9.26 -35.59
C THR A 487 -23.58 -9.91 -35.22
N THR A 488 -23.12 -10.88 -36.01
CA THR A 488 -21.85 -11.55 -35.72
C THR A 488 -20.65 -10.67 -36.08
N THR A 489 -19.56 -10.83 -35.34
CA THR A 489 -18.29 -10.14 -35.60
C THR A 489 -17.70 -10.48 -36.98
N ILE A 490 -17.95 -11.70 -37.46
CA ILE A 490 -17.61 -12.14 -38.83
C ILE A 490 -18.28 -11.23 -39.85
N ASP A 491 -19.57 -11.00 -39.67
CA ASP A 491 -20.40 -10.27 -40.63
C ASP A 491 -20.11 -8.76 -40.53
N LEU A 492 -19.90 -8.23 -39.32
CA LEU A 492 -19.54 -6.83 -39.10
C LEU A 492 -18.17 -6.44 -39.66
N LEU A 493 -17.17 -7.34 -39.62
CA LEU A 493 -15.86 -7.09 -40.23
C LEU A 493 -15.85 -7.37 -41.74
N HIS A 494 -16.73 -8.23 -42.24
CA HIS A 494 -16.86 -8.49 -43.68
C HIS A 494 -17.63 -7.40 -44.42
N ASP A 495 -18.69 -6.86 -43.82
CA ASP A 495 -19.54 -5.82 -44.40
C ASP A 495 -18.91 -4.40 -44.23
N ALA A 496 -17.71 -4.28 -43.65
CA ALA A 496 -17.05 -3.00 -43.39
C ALA A 496 -16.06 -2.61 -44.50
N ASP A 497 -16.41 -1.60 -45.32
CA ASP A 497 -15.59 -1.05 -46.43
C ASP A 497 -14.14 -0.66 -46.07
N THR A 498 -13.83 -0.55 -44.79
CA THR A 498 -12.51 -0.13 -44.28
C THR A 498 -11.60 -1.30 -43.88
N VAL A 499 -12.10 -2.52 -43.81
CA VAL A 499 -11.39 -3.71 -43.30
C VAL A 499 -11.37 -4.80 -44.37
N GLU A 500 -10.21 -5.41 -44.64
CA GLU A 500 -10.12 -6.57 -45.52
C GLU A 500 -10.11 -7.84 -44.67
N LEU A 501 -11.27 -8.47 -44.46
CA LEU A 501 -11.35 -9.75 -43.73
C LEU A 501 -10.93 -10.91 -44.65
N VAL A 502 -9.79 -11.55 -44.37
CA VAL A 502 -9.13 -12.52 -45.27
C VAL A 502 -9.26 -13.97 -44.81
N ALA A 503 -9.27 -14.24 -43.50
CA ALA A 503 -9.29 -15.59 -42.95
C ALA A 503 -10.09 -15.70 -41.66
N LEU A 504 -10.73 -16.85 -41.44
CA LEU A 504 -11.46 -17.17 -40.21
C LEU A 504 -10.76 -18.33 -39.48
N PHE A 505 -10.67 -18.23 -38.15
CA PHE A 505 -10.12 -19.26 -37.28
C PHE A 505 -11.18 -19.67 -36.25
N SER A 506 -11.45 -20.97 -36.15
CA SER A 506 -12.52 -21.53 -35.32
C SER A 506 -11.92 -22.37 -34.17
N PRO A 507 -12.01 -21.95 -32.89
CA PRO A 507 -11.38 -22.63 -31.77
C PRO A 507 -12.13 -23.89 -31.30
N GLU A 508 -13.47 -23.86 -31.28
CA GLU A 508 -14.36 -24.91 -30.79
C GLU A 508 -15.81 -24.65 -31.26
N HIS A 509 -16.69 -25.66 -31.20
CA HIS A 509 -18.11 -25.66 -31.63
C HIS A 509 -18.41 -25.19 -33.09
N GLY A 510 -17.37 -24.87 -33.85
CA GLY A 510 -17.45 -24.36 -35.21
C GLY A 510 -17.74 -22.85 -35.26
N ILE A 511 -17.35 -22.23 -36.38
CA ILE A 511 -17.38 -20.76 -36.55
C ILE A 511 -18.79 -20.15 -36.38
N ARG A 512 -19.85 -20.95 -36.57
CA ARG A 512 -21.27 -20.57 -36.34
C ARG A 512 -22.00 -21.46 -35.30
N GLY A 513 -21.30 -22.31 -34.53
CA GLY A 513 -21.89 -22.97 -33.34
C GLY A 513 -22.88 -24.10 -33.63
N VAL A 514 -22.68 -24.86 -34.72
CA VAL A 514 -23.64 -25.88 -35.18
C VAL A 514 -23.11 -27.31 -35.00
N GLU A 515 -21.88 -27.49 -34.50
CA GLU A 515 -21.18 -28.78 -34.47
C GLU A 515 -20.45 -29.03 -33.14
N ASP A 516 -20.97 -29.96 -32.32
CA ASP A 516 -20.34 -30.40 -31.05
C ASP A 516 -19.30 -31.52 -31.25
N SER A 517 -18.51 -31.45 -32.31
CA SER A 517 -17.50 -32.47 -32.64
C SER A 517 -16.24 -31.86 -33.27
N ALA A 518 -15.30 -32.68 -33.73
CA ALA A 518 -14.08 -32.21 -34.39
C ALA A 518 -14.39 -31.52 -35.73
N VAL A 519 -14.64 -30.21 -35.68
CA VAL A 519 -14.99 -29.39 -36.85
C VAL A 519 -13.84 -29.36 -37.84
N ALA A 520 -14.12 -29.70 -39.11
CA ALA A 520 -13.12 -29.65 -40.16
C ALA A 520 -12.86 -28.20 -40.63
N SER A 521 -11.71 -27.95 -41.26
CA SER A 521 -11.51 -26.71 -42.01
C SER A 521 -12.46 -26.65 -43.20
N GLY A 522 -13.00 -25.48 -43.53
CA GLY A 522 -14.09 -25.32 -44.50
C GLY A 522 -14.15 -23.93 -45.12
N ARG A 523 -15.37 -23.52 -45.53
CA ARG A 523 -15.66 -22.13 -45.95
C ARG A 523 -16.92 -21.62 -45.29
N ASP A 524 -16.92 -20.37 -44.87
CA ASP A 524 -18.12 -19.71 -44.35
C ASP A 524 -19.08 -19.43 -45.51
N LYS A 525 -20.36 -19.77 -45.33
CA LYS A 525 -21.36 -19.74 -46.41
C LYS A 525 -21.78 -18.32 -46.81
N ARG A 526 -21.59 -17.33 -45.94
CA ARG A 526 -21.97 -15.93 -46.20
C ARG A 526 -20.80 -15.16 -46.81
N THR A 527 -19.63 -15.21 -46.17
CA THR A 527 -18.45 -14.44 -46.59
C THR A 527 -17.63 -15.14 -47.67
N GLY A 528 -17.82 -16.45 -47.87
CA GLY A 528 -17.02 -17.29 -48.77
C GLY A 528 -15.60 -17.58 -48.28
N LEU A 529 -15.17 -16.99 -47.16
CA LEU A 529 -13.80 -17.05 -46.63
C LEU A 529 -13.45 -18.46 -46.13
N ALA A 530 -12.15 -18.77 -46.12
CA ALA A 530 -11.64 -20.01 -45.56
C ALA A 530 -11.78 -20.01 -44.03
N ILE A 531 -12.32 -21.11 -43.49
CA ILE A 531 -12.35 -21.41 -42.06
C ILE A 531 -11.22 -22.38 -41.77
N HIS A 532 -10.23 -21.95 -40.99
CA HIS A 532 -9.21 -22.79 -40.40
C HIS A 532 -9.71 -23.29 -39.05
N SER A 533 -9.98 -24.59 -38.94
CA SER A 533 -10.29 -25.18 -37.64
C SER A 533 -9.03 -25.24 -36.78
N LEU A 534 -9.15 -24.74 -35.55
CA LEU A 534 -8.19 -24.88 -34.46
C LEU A 534 -8.68 -25.88 -33.40
N TYR A 535 -9.71 -26.68 -33.72
CA TYR A 535 -10.26 -27.71 -32.87
C TYR A 535 -9.84 -29.10 -33.37
N GLY A 536 -8.94 -29.76 -32.65
CA GLY A 536 -8.43 -31.10 -33.00
C GLY A 536 -6.89 -31.16 -33.02
N GLU A 537 -6.33 -31.64 -34.14
CA GLU A 537 -4.88 -31.84 -34.33
C GLU A 537 -4.10 -30.51 -34.40
N THR A 538 -4.68 -29.49 -35.02
CA THR A 538 -4.13 -28.12 -35.02
C THR A 538 -4.86 -27.33 -33.95
N ARG A 539 -4.14 -26.84 -32.92
CA ARG A 539 -4.71 -26.06 -31.80
C ARG A 539 -4.28 -24.58 -31.77
N ARG A 540 -3.54 -24.15 -32.79
CA ARG A 540 -3.04 -22.78 -32.96
C ARG A 540 -2.83 -22.52 -34.45
N PRO A 541 -2.97 -21.27 -34.94
CA PRO A 541 -2.67 -20.97 -36.34
C PRO A 541 -1.25 -21.39 -36.71
N LEU A 542 -1.10 -22.07 -37.84
CA LEU A 542 0.22 -22.38 -38.40
C LEU A 542 0.75 -21.16 -39.16
N SER A 543 2.07 -21.00 -39.27
CA SER A 543 2.68 -19.83 -39.94
C SER A 543 2.08 -19.57 -41.33
N LYS A 544 1.86 -20.62 -42.14
CA LYS A 544 1.22 -20.50 -43.48
C LYS A 544 -0.19 -19.91 -43.49
N MET A 545 -0.91 -20.01 -42.38
CA MET A 545 -2.26 -19.45 -42.23
C MET A 545 -2.20 -17.95 -41.88
N LEU A 546 -1.04 -17.46 -41.47
CA LEU A 546 -0.80 -16.07 -41.06
C LEU A 546 -0.02 -15.25 -42.13
N GLU A 547 0.60 -15.90 -43.11
CA GLU A 547 1.47 -15.28 -44.13
C GLU A 547 0.85 -14.09 -44.90
N ASN A 548 -0.49 -13.99 -44.97
CA ASN A 548 -1.21 -12.92 -45.66
C ASN A 548 -2.05 -12.03 -44.73
N LEU A 549 -1.78 -12.04 -43.43
CA LEU A 549 -2.50 -11.25 -42.43
C LEU A 549 -1.58 -10.20 -41.83
N ASP A 550 -2.09 -8.97 -41.71
CA ASP A 550 -1.41 -7.86 -41.06
C ASP A 550 -1.81 -7.75 -39.58
N THR A 551 -2.99 -8.27 -39.22
CA THR A 551 -3.50 -8.33 -37.83
C THR A 551 -4.44 -9.52 -37.63
N VAL A 552 -4.46 -10.07 -36.42
CA VAL A 552 -5.46 -11.05 -35.98
C VAL A 552 -6.35 -10.40 -34.92
N VAL A 553 -7.65 -10.31 -35.19
CA VAL A 553 -8.67 -9.96 -34.20
C VAL A 553 -9.08 -11.22 -33.47
N VAL A 554 -9.14 -11.16 -32.15
CA VAL A 554 -9.64 -12.25 -31.29
C VAL A 554 -10.93 -11.77 -30.64
N ASP A 555 -12.04 -12.42 -30.98
CA ASP A 555 -13.35 -12.20 -30.36
C ASP A 555 -13.95 -13.56 -29.99
N ILE A 556 -13.55 -14.05 -28.82
CA ILE A 556 -14.10 -15.26 -28.21
C ILE A 556 -14.67 -14.81 -26.86
N GLN A 557 -15.99 -14.82 -26.73
CA GLN A 557 -16.62 -14.67 -25.43
C GLN A 557 -16.59 -16.04 -24.75
N GLY A 558 -16.20 -16.08 -23.48
CA GLY A 558 -16.08 -17.35 -22.75
C GLY A 558 -17.45 -18.00 -22.56
N ILE A 559 -17.55 -19.30 -22.90
CA ILE A 559 -18.67 -20.14 -22.49
C ILE A 559 -18.30 -20.75 -21.12
N GLY A 560 -18.58 -19.99 -20.05
CA GLY A 560 -18.28 -20.36 -18.66
C GLY A 560 -19.40 -19.95 -17.71
#